data_AF-A0A6I7WS96-F1
#
_entry.id   AF-A0A6I7WS96-F1
#
_cell.length_a   1.000
_cell.length_b   1.000
_cell.length_c   1.000
_cell.angle_alpha   90.00
_cell.angle_beta   90.00
_cell.angle_gamma   90.00
#
_symmetry.space_group_name_H-M   'P 1'
#
loop_
_entity.id
_entity.type
_entity.pdbx_description
1 polymer ?
#
loop_
_entity_poly.entity_id
_entity_poly.type
_entity_poly.pdbx_seq_one_letter_code
_entity_poly.pdbx_strand_id
1 'polypeptide(L)'
;DKMFQACGLKREHWSTTSPIRTIFHNAFESADLPYFNPHSFRKTLVTLGQKICQSPEEFKAWSQNLGHEQVLTTLYSYGEVQQSKQGEIIQQLSTPRVESVTQSAADKIIQAVMGRLDAQQGGNSAPPV
;
A
#
# COMPACT_ATOMS: atom_id res chain seq x y z
N ASP A 1 -5.93 -43.95 30.70
CA ASP A 1 -5.27 -42.84 29.97
C ASP A 1 -5.77 -42.73 28.54
N LYS A 2 -6.47 -41.63 28.21
CA LYS A 2 -6.80 -41.26 26.82
C LYS A 2 -6.17 -39.90 26.56
N MET A 3 -4.94 -39.90 26.08
CA MET A 3 -4.23 -38.67 25.70
C MET A 3 -4.38 -38.42 24.21
N PHE A 4 -4.60 -37.17 23.82
CA PHE A 4 -4.50 -36.75 22.43
C PHE A 4 -3.03 -36.75 21.98
N GLN A 5 -2.77 -37.27 20.78
CA GLN A 5 -1.44 -37.27 20.16
C GLN A 5 -1.48 -36.45 18.87
N ALA A 6 -0.44 -35.65 18.62
CA ALA A 6 -0.27 -34.95 17.36
C ALA A 6 -0.03 -35.97 16.23
N CYS A 7 -0.98 -36.10 15.30
CA CYS A 7 -0.91 -37.04 14.17
C CYS A 7 -0.40 -36.40 12.87
N GLY A 8 0.02 -35.14 12.91
CA GLY A 8 0.40 -34.37 11.72
C GLY A 8 -0.79 -34.02 10.81
N LEU A 9 -0.49 -33.44 9.63
CA LEU A 9 -1.49 -33.11 8.62
C LEU A 9 -1.57 -34.24 7.58
N LYS A 10 -2.76 -34.80 7.37
CA LYS A 10 -3.02 -35.75 6.30
C LYS A 10 -2.84 -35.06 4.93
N ARG A 11 -1.97 -35.60 4.08
CA ARG A 11 -1.74 -35.08 2.71
C ARG A 11 -2.91 -35.31 1.76
N GLU A 12 -3.84 -36.19 2.14
CA GLU A 12 -5.06 -36.54 1.40
C GLU A 12 -5.83 -35.30 0.93
N HIS A 13 -5.98 -34.29 1.81
CA HIS A 13 -6.73 -33.06 1.55
C HIS A 13 -5.99 -32.01 0.69
N TRP A 14 -4.72 -32.24 0.36
CA TRP A 14 -3.90 -31.32 -0.45
C TRP A 14 -3.31 -31.98 -1.68
N SER A 15 -3.71 -33.24 -1.95
CA SER A 15 -3.26 -34.03 -3.09
C SER A 15 -3.75 -33.47 -4.44
N THR A 16 -4.83 -32.68 -4.43
CA THR A 16 -5.43 -32.06 -5.62
C THR A 16 -5.80 -30.61 -5.37
N THR A 17 -6.11 -29.87 -6.43
CA THR A 17 -6.62 -28.50 -6.34
C THR A 17 -8.11 -28.41 -6.03
N SER A 18 -8.83 -29.52 -5.94
CA SER A 18 -10.28 -29.53 -5.70
C SER A 18 -10.66 -28.89 -4.35
N PRO A 19 -9.99 -29.18 -3.22
CA PRO A 19 -10.36 -28.61 -1.93
C PRO A 19 -10.24 -27.09 -1.89
N ILE A 20 -9.17 -26.52 -2.45
CA ILE A 20 -9.01 -25.06 -2.53
C ILE A 20 -10.08 -24.44 -3.44
N ARG A 21 -10.45 -25.09 -4.55
CA ARG A 21 -11.53 -24.61 -5.42
C ARG A 21 -12.89 -24.62 -4.72
N THR A 22 -13.19 -25.64 -3.93
CA THR A 22 -14.43 -25.73 -3.16
C THR A 22 -14.50 -24.64 -2.09
N ILE A 23 -13.45 -24.48 -1.28
CA ILE A 23 -13.39 -23.41 -0.26
C ILE A 23 -13.60 -22.04 -0.92
N PHE A 24 -12.93 -21.81 -2.04
CA PHE A 24 -13.02 -20.56 -2.77
C PHE A 24 -14.44 -20.31 -3.30
N HIS A 25 -15.06 -21.32 -3.93
CA HIS A 25 -16.42 -21.22 -4.44
C HIS A 25 -17.43 -20.89 -3.33
N ASN A 26 -17.39 -21.64 -2.23
CA ASN A 26 -18.28 -21.44 -1.09
C ASN A 26 -18.13 -20.05 -0.47
N ALA A 27 -16.92 -19.47 -0.50
CA ALA A 27 -16.69 -18.12 0.00
C ALA A 27 -17.36 -17.04 -0.86
N PHE A 28 -17.36 -17.19 -2.18
CA PHE A 28 -18.10 -16.28 -3.07
C PHE A 28 -19.61 -16.40 -2.86
N GLU A 29 -20.12 -17.63 -2.78
CA GLU A 29 -21.53 -17.89 -2.50
C GLU A 29 -21.97 -17.32 -1.15
N SER A 30 -21.19 -17.51 -0.09
CA SER A 30 -21.48 -16.96 1.25
C SER A 30 -21.44 -15.43 1.32
N ALA A 31 -20.83 -14.78 0.33
CA ALA A 31 -20.76 -13.33 0.21
C ALA A 31 -21.80 -12.76 -0.78
N ASP A 32 -22.72 -13.58 -1.29
CA ASP A 32 -23.67 -13.23 -2.36
C ASP A 32 -23.00 -12.66 -3.62
N LEU A 33 -21.79 -13.15 -3.93
CA LEU A 33 -21.02 -12.72 -5.10
C LEU A 33 -21.02 -13.81 -6.19
N PRO A 34 -21.01 -13.41 -7.49
CA PRO A 34 -20.76 -14.36 -8.57
C PRO A 34 -19.42 -15.07 -8.38
N TYR A 35 -19.36 -16.35 -8.72
CA TYR A 35 -18.10 -17.09 -8.66
C TYR A 35 -17.10 -16.55 -9.69
N PHE A 36 -15.92 -16.15 -9.21
CA PHE A 36 -14.75 -15.87 -10.04
C PHE A 36 -13.67 -16.92 -9.80
N ASN A 37 -12.98 -17.32 -10.87
CA ASN A 37 -11.92 -18.31 -10.74
C ASN A 37 -10.73 -17.76 -9.90
N PRO A 38 -9.93 -18.63 -9.25
CA PRO A 38 -8.83 -18.20 -8.39
C PRO A 38 -7.80 -17.29 -9.07
N HIS A 39 -7.61 -17.42 -10.39
CA HIS A 39 -6.67 -16.56 -11.14
C HIS A 39 -7.19 -15.13 -11.28
N SER A 40 -8.49 -14.94 -11.57
CA SER A 40 -9.09 -13.61 -11.64
C SER A 40 -8.98 -12.87 -10.31
N PHE A 41 -9.21 -13.56 -9.18
CA PHE A 41 -9.04 -12.95 -7.87
C PHE A 41 -7.60 -12.56 -7.57
N ARG A 42 -6.64 -13.43 -7.92
CA ARG A 42 -5.21 -13.11 -7.80
C ARG A 42 -4.84 -11.86 -8.60
N LYS A 43 -5.38 -11.70 -9.83
CA LYS A 43 -5.21 -10.49 -10.64
C LYS A 43 -5.75 -9.25 -9.92
N THR A 44 -6.94 -9.33 -9.32
CA THR A 44 -7.53 -8.23 -8.54
C THR A 44 -6.63 -7.82 -7.38
N LEU A 45 -6.06 -8.77 -6.63
CA LEU A 45 -5.13 -8.48 -5.54
C LEU A 45 -3.81 -7.83 -6.02
N VAL A 46 -3.31 -8.23 -7.20
CA VAL A 46 -2.15 -7.58 -7.81
C VAL A 46 -2.46 -6.13 -8.18
N THR A 47 -3.60 -5.87 -8.84
CA THR A 47 -4.04 -4.51 -9.20
C THR A 47 -4.28 -3.65 -7.96
N LEU A 48 -4.77 -4.24 -6.86
CA LEU A 48 -4.89 -3.53 -5.59
C LEU A 48 -3.50 -3.16 -5.03
N GLY A 49 -2.57 -4.11 -5.01
CA GLY A 49 -1.18 -3.90 -4.58
C GLY A 49 -0.50 -2.75 -5.34
N GLN A 50 -0.71 -2.66 -6.66
CA GLN A 50 -0.18 -1.57 -7.50
C GLN A 50 -0.67 -0.18 -7.08
N LYS A 51 -1.82 -0.09 -6.38
CA LYS A 51 -2.41 1.17 -5.94
C LYS A 51 -2.03 1.53 -4.51
N ILE A 52 -1.90 0.54 -3.63
CA ILE A 52 -1.74 0.78 -2.18
C ILE A 52 -0.29 0.74 -1.70
N CYS A 53 0.57 -0.05 -2.35
CA CYS A 53 1.99 -0.13 -2.00
C CYS A 53 2.68 1.18 -2.39
N GLN A 54 3.37 1.79 -1.43
CA GLN A 54 4.05 3.07 -1.58
C GLN A 54 5.53 2.91 -1.95
N SER A 55 6.07 1.71 -1.80
CA SER A 55 7.45 1.39 -2.15
C SER A 55 7.59 0.08 -2.94
N PRO A 56 8.68 -0.08 -3.71
CA PRO A 56 8.99 -1.35 -4.38
C PRO A 56 9.13 -2.53 -3.40
N GLU A 57 9.62 -2.28 -2.19
CA GLU A 57 9.80 -3.29 -1.13
C GLU A 57 8.46 -3.74 -0.56
N GLU A 58 7.51 -2.83 -0.33
CA GLU A 58 6.14 -3.17 0.04
C GLU A 58 5.46 -4.02 -1.04
N PHE A 59 5.62 -3.63 -2.31
CA PHE A 59 5.04 -4.39 -3.42
C PHE A 59 5.70 -5.78 -3.55
N LYS A 60 7.01 -5.89 -3.27
CA LYS A 60 7.74 -7.16 -3.19
C LYS A 60 7.19 -8.05 -2.08
N ALA A 61 6.97 -7.52 -0.88
CA ALA A 61 6.37 -8.28 0.23
C ALA A 61 4.93 -8.73 -0.10
N TRP A 62 4.11 -7.84 -0.66
CA TRP A 62 2.74 -8.14 -1.08
C TRP A 62 2.70 -9.30 -2.09
N SER A 63 3.54 -9.25 -3.12
CA SER A 63 3.58 -10.29 -4.16
C SER A 63 4.12 -11.64 -3.66
N GLN A 64 5.09 -11.65 -2.73
CA GLN A 64 5.57 -12.89 -2.11
C GLN A 64 4.49 -13.55 -1.24
N ASN A 65 3.67 -12.77 -0.53
CA ASN A 65 2.51 -13.29 0.21
C ASN A 65 1.49 -13.98 -0.72
N LEU A 66 1.40 -13.55 -1.98
CA LEU A 66 0.53 -14.18 -2.98
C LEU A 66 1.17 -15.42 -3.63
N GLY A 67 2.39 -15.82 -3.27
CA GLY A 67 3.09 -16.97 -3.85
C GLY A 67 3.71 -16.70 -5.22
N HIS A 68 4.04 -15.44 -5.55
CA HIS A 68 4.85 -15.11 -6.71
C HIS A 68 6.32 -14.99 -6.30
N GLU A 69 7.15 -15.98 -6.64
CA GLU A 69 8.62 -15.84 -6.48
C GLU A 69 9.18 -14.76 -7.42
N GLN A 70 8.61 -14.66 -8.63
CA GLN A 70 9.07 -13.76 -9.69
C GLN A 70 8.18 -12.52 -9.83
N VAL A 71 8.37 -11.56 -8.93
CA VAL A 71 7.80 -10.18 -9.01
C VAL A 71 8.07 -9.51 -10.35
N LEU A 72 9.21 -9.84 -10.96
CA LEU A 72 9.61 -9.33 -12.26
C LEU A 72 8.62 -9.71 -13.37
N THR A 73 8.03 -10.91 -13.37
CA THR A 73 6.97 -11.23 -14.35
C THR A 73 5.68 -10.46 -14.11
N THR A 74 5.39 -10.07 -12.86
CA THR A 74 4.23 -9.22 -12.56
C THR A 74 4.46 -7.78 -13.02
N LEU A 75 5.68 -7.26 -12.87
CA LEU A 75 6.04 -5.94 -13.38
C LEU A 75 6.13 -5.93 -14.92
N TYR A 76 6.64 -6.99 -15.55
CA TYR A 76 6.70 -7.10 -17.01
C TYR A 76 5.33 -7.35 -17.66
N SER A 77 4.41 -8.06 -17.00
CA SER A 77 3.08 -8.37 -17.57
C SER A 77 1.96 -7.39 -17.15
N TYR A 78 2.15 -6.61 -16.07
CA TYR A 78 1.14 -5.64 -15.57
C TYR A 78 1.70 -4.23 -15.34
N GLY A 79 2.99 -4.01 -15.59
CA GLY A 79 3.64 -2.69 -15.46
C GLY A 79 3.66 -1.89 -16.75
N GLU A 80 3.01 -2.37 -17.82
CA GLU A 80 2.77 -1.55 -19.00
C GLU A 80 1.80 -0.42 -18.63
N VAL A 81 2.37 0.76 -18.46
CA VAL A 81 1.60 1.97 -18.26
C VAL A 81 0.96 2.31 -19.61
N GLN A 82 -0.38 2.36 -19.67
CA GLN A 82 -1.07 2.81 -20.88
C GLN A 82 -0.48 4.15 -21.35
N GLN A 83 -0.26 4.30 -22.65
CA GLN A 83 0.49 5.42 -23.23
C GLN A 83 -0.04 6.79 -22.80
N SER A 84 -1.35 6.95 -22.66
CA SER A 84 -1.98 8.16 -22.12
C SER A 84 -1.55 8.45 -20.68
N LYS A 85 -1.59 7.42 -19.82
CA LYS A 85 -1.20 7.52 -18.42
C LYS A 85 0.31 7.74 -18.26
N GLN A 86 1.11 7.18 -19.16
CA GLN A 86 2.55 7.40 -19.20
C GLN A 86 2.87 8.87 -19.48
N GLY A 87 2.16 9.48 -20.45
CA GLY A 87 2.28 10.90 -20.75
C GLY A 87 1.93 11.79 -19.55
N GLU A 88 0.81 11.51 -18.88
CA GLU A 88 0.41 12.22 -17.66
C GLU A 88 1.47 12.14 -16.56
N ILE A 89 2.01 10.94 -16.30
CA ILE A 89 3.02 10.72 -15.27
C ILE A 89 4.32 11.47 -15.61
N ILE A 90 4.78 11.41 -16.87
CA ILE A 90 6.00 12.13 -17.30
C ILE A 90 5.81 13.64 -17.17
N GLN A 91 4.62 14.16 -17.51
CA GLN A 91 4.31 15.57 -17.34
C GLN A 91 4.32 15.99 -15.86
N GLN A 92 3.75 15.16 -14.97
CA GLN A 92 3.79 15.38 -13.52
C GLN A 92 5.21 15.29 -12.94
N LEU A 93 6.05 14.40 -13.45
CA LEU A 93 7.46 14.29 -13.03
C LEU A 93 8.28 15.51 -13.45
N SER A 94 7.86 16.22 -14.51
CA SER A 94 8.48 17.48 -14.93
C SER A 94 8.13 18.66 -14.02
N THR A 95 7.11 18.53 -13.16
CA THR A 95 6.79 19.56 -12.16
C THR A 95 7.54 19.26 -10.86
N PRO A 96 8.19 20.26 -10.24
CA PRO A 96 8.80 20.09 -8.92
C PRO A 96 7.76 19.59 -7.93
N ARG A 97 8.01 18.45 -7.29
CA ARG A 97 7.11 17.92 -6.27
C ARG A 97 7.15 18.87 -5.08
N VAL A 98 6.09 19.65 -4.89
CA VAL A 98 5.93 20.47 -3.68
C VAL A 98 5.69 19.50 -2.54
N GLU A 99 6.71 19.26 -1.71
CA GLU A 99 6.59 18.45 -0.50
C GLU A 99 5.67 19.17 0.49
N SER A 100 4.38 18.82 0.49
CA SER A 100 3.36 19.46 1.33
C SER A 100 3.54 19.20 2.84
N VAL A 101 4.44 18.29 3.22
CA VAL A 101 4.68 17.93 4.64
C VAL A 101 5.77 18.79 5.27
N THR A 102 6.84 19.11 4.52
CA THR A 102 7.99 19.90 4.97
C THR A 102 7.68 21.40 5.00
N GLN A 103 6.89 21.89 4.04
CA GLN A 103 6.44 23.29 4.01
C GLN A 103 5.63 23.65 5.27
N SER A 104 4.65 22.82 5.65
CA SER A 104 3.76 23.13 6.80
C SER A 104 4.50 23.16 8.14
N ALA A 105 5.52 22.33 8.33
CA ALA A 105 6.32 22.33 9.56
C ALA A 105 7.27 23.53 9.61
N ALA A 106 7.95 23.84 8.49
CA ALA A 106 8.81 25.00 8.38
C ALA A 106 8.03 26.31 8.55
N ASP A 107 6.87 26.43 7.92
CA ASP A 107 5.99 27.61 8.02
C ASP A 107 5.52 27.83 9.47
N LYS A 108 5.17 26.76 10.19
CA LYS A 108 4.80 26.86 11.62
C LYS A 108 5.96 27.32 12.49
N ILE A 109 7.18 26.87 12.20
CA ILE A 109 8.39 27.31 12.92
C ILE A 109 8.66 28.79 12.64
N ILE A 110 8.59 29.21 11.37
CA ILE A 110 8.79 30.61 10.96
C ILE A 110 7.76 31.51 11.66
N GLN A 111 6.48 31.16 11.62
CA GLN A 111 5.42 31.92 12.30
C GLN A 111 5.63 32.01 13.82
N ALA A 112 6.05 30.91 14.46
CA ALA A 112 6.33 30.90 15.89
C ALA A 112 7.56 31.75 16.27
N VAL A 113 8.56 31.83 15.41
CA VAL A 113 9.75 32.68 15.62
C VAL A 113 9.38 34.15 15.43
N MET A 114 8.65 34.49 14.37
CA MET A 114 8.20 35.87 14.12
C MET A 114 7.33 36.41 15.26
N GLY A 115 6.35 35.63 15.74
CA GLY A 115 5.52 36.03 16.87
C GLY A 115 6.30 36.27 18.18
N ARG A 116 7.45 35.58 18.39
CA ARG A 116 8.32 35.83 19.55
C ARG A 116 9.18 37.09 19.39
N LEU A 117 9.65 37.37 18.18
CA LEU A 117 10.43 38.57 17.88
C LEU A 117 9.57 39.84 18.04
N ASP A 118 8.33 39.81 17.58
CA ASP A 118 7.39 40.92 17.72
C ASP A 118 7.02 41.16 19.19
N ALA A 119 6.85 40.08 19.97
CA ALA A 119 6.60 40.16 21.41
C ALA A 119 7.79 40.73 22.21
N GLN A 120 9.02 40.58 21.71
CA GLN A 120 10.22 41.14 22.35
C GLN A 120 10.47 42.61 21.99
N GLN A 121 9.96 43.10 20.85
CA GLN A 121 10.11 44.52 20.47
C GLN A 121 9.10 45.46 21.16
N GLY A 122 7.97 44.95 21.64
CA GLY A 122 6.94 45.75 22.34
C GLY A 122 7.25 46.11 23.80
N GLY A 123 8.36 45.64 24.37
CA GLY A 123 8.68 45.78 25.80
C GLY A 123 9.65 46.90 26.19
N ASN A 124 10.19 47.67 25.23
CA ASN A 124 11.30 48.59 25.49
C ASN A 124 10.93 50.09 25.36
N SER A 125 9.77 50.50 25.87
CA SER A 125 9.46 51.92 26.10
C SER A 125 9.70 52.26 27.58
N ALA A 126 10.91 52.71 27.90
CA ALA A 126 11.23 53.29 29.21
C ALA A 126 10.43 54.59 29.42
N PRO A 127 9.91 54.87 30.63
CA PRO A 127 9.22 56.13 30.89
C PRO A 127 10.25 57.28 31.01
N PRO A 128 9.93 58.50 30.54
CA PRO A 128 10.82 59.64 30.72
C PRO A 128 10.77 60.13 32.18
N VAL A 129 11.91 60.72 32.58
CA VAL A 129 12.30 61.21 33.91
C VAL A 129 11.28 62.14 34.55
#